data_AF-A0A538JA83-F1
#
_entry.id   AF-A0A538JA83-F1
#
_cell.length_a   1.000
_cell.length_b   1.000
_cell.length_c   1.000
_cell.angle_alpha   90.00
_cell.angle_beta   90.00
_cell.angle_gamma   90.00
#
_symmetry.space_group_name_H-M   'P 1'
#
loop_
_entity.id
_entity.type
_entity.pdbx_description
1 polymer ?
#
loop_
_entity_poly.entity_id
_entity_poly.type
_entity_poly.pdbx_seq_one_letter_code
_entity_poly.pdbx_strand_id
1 'polypeptide(L)'
;MAAVALAVAGCGGQRPVAVRGDGQATSLRVVVRPAPGATPRRATLTCDGSPAATGFIADSRAACDLVTVDAKARARLVSGAPAHQVCTQLYGGPQRADVTGRITGRPVDVTVTRADGCGVADWSLLQPLLGPPG
;
A
#
# COMPACT_ATOMS: atom_id res chain seq x y z
N MET A 1 32.14 16.11 -62.77
CA MET A 1 32.10 14.75 -62.19
C MET A 1 32.65 14.87 -60.77
N ALA A 2 31.78 14.94 -59.75
CA ALA A 2 31.49 13.87 -58.77
C ALA A 2 32.61 13.72 -57.71
N ALA A 3 32.42 13.63 -56.38
CA ALA A 3 31.26 13.51 -55.53
C ALA A 3 31.61 13.94 -54.07
N VAL A 4 30.59 14.22 -53.28
CA VAL A 4 30.58 14.57 -51.84
C VAL A 4 30.75 13.32 -50.96
N ALA A 5 31.35 13.45 -49.77
CA ALA A 5 31.03 12.58 -48.63
C ALA A 5 31.36 13.26 -47.28
N LEU A 6 30.33 13.69 -46.54
CA LEU A 6 30.40 13.98 -45.11
C LEU A 6 30.25 12.67 -44.32
N ALA A 7 31.12 12.43 -43.34
CA ALA A 7 30.97 11.35 -42.38
C ALA A 7 30.68 11.93 -40.99
N VAL A 8 29.43 11.83 -40.55
CA VAL A 8 29.00 12.11 -39.17
C VAL A 8 28.92 10.76 -38.46
N ALA A 9 29.88 10.46 -37.57
CA ALA A 9 29.81 9.28 -36.71
C ALA A 9 29.12 9.67 -35.39
N GLY A 10 27.80 9.48 -35.33
CA GLY A 10 27.02 9.65 -34.11
C GLY A 10 27.11 8.44 -33.20
N CYS A 11 27.69 8.59 -32.00
CA CYS A 11 27.62 7.59 -30.93
C CYS A 11 26.35 7.81 -30.10
N GLY A 12 25.20 7.38 -30.63
CA GLY A 12 23.92 7.37 -29.91
C GLY A 12 23.78 6.13 -29.02
N GLY A 13 24.41 6.15 -27.84
CA GLY A 13 24.28 5.08 -26.83
C GLY A 13 22.95 5.16 -26.09
N GLN A 14 21.87 4.66 -26.69
CA GLN A 14 20.59 4.49 -25.99
C GLN A 14 20.69 3.27 -25.05
N ARG A 15 21.00 3.56 -23.78
CA ARG A 15 20.90 2.58 -22.69
C ARG A 15 19.43 2.15 -22.59
N PRO A 16 19.10 0.85 -22.70
CA PRO A 16 17.75 0.40 -22.39
C PRO A 16 17.51 0.69 -20.91
N VAL A 17 16.65 1.67 -20.62
CA VAL A 17 16.08 1.83 -19.28
C VAL A 17 15.21 0.60 -19.09
N ALA A 18 15.66 -0.32 -18.25
CA ALA A 18 14.82 -1.41 -17.79
C ALA A 18 13.66 -0.78 -17.00
N VAL A 19 12.56 -0.54 -17.68
CA VAL A 19 11.26 -0.35 -17.04
C VAL A 19 10.97 -1.70 -16.39
N ARG A 20 11.24 -1.81 -15.09
CA ARG A 20 10.65 -2.88 -14.28
C ARG A 20 9.15 -2.78 -14.53
N GLY A 21 8.47 -3.92 -14.61
CA GLY A 21 7.02 -3.95 -14.80
C GLY A 21 6.32 -3.29 -13.59
N ASP A 22 6.29 -1.96 -13.56
CA ASP A 22 5.79 -1.14 -12.46
C ASP A 22 4.24 -1.19 -12.40
N GLY A 23 3.60 -1.79 -13.41
CA GLY A 23 2.15 -1.93 -13.52
C GLY A 23 1.53 -2.96 -12.57
N GLN A 24 2.33 -3.78 -11.89
CA GLN A 24 1.85 -4.86 -11.01
C GLN A 24 2.39 -4.75 -9.59
N ALA A 25 3.21 -3.74 -9.30
CA ALA A 25 3.89 -3.62 -8.03
C ALA A 25 2.91 -3.43 -6.85
N THR A 26 3.15 -4.17 -5.77
CA THR A 26 2.45 -4.01 -4.49
C THR A 26 3.44 -3.54 -3.43
N SER A 27 3.34 -2.25 -3.10
CA SER A 27 4.15 -1.60 -2.08
C SER A 27 3.31 -0.66 -1.25
N LEU A 28 3.36 -0.82 0.07
CA LEU A 28 2.56 -0.03 1.01
C LEU A 28 3.45 0.58 2.10
N ARG A 29 3.09 1.79 2.51
CA ARG A 29 3.54 2.43 3.74
C ARG A 29 2.36 2.49 4.70
N VAL A 30 2.58 2.03 5.93
CA VAL A 30 1.57 2.02 6.98
C VAL A 30 2.05 2.89 8.14
N VAL A 31 1.19 3.78 8.61
CA VAL A 31 1.44 4.61 9.78
C VAL A 31 0.28 4.45 10.76
N VAL A 32 0.56 3.92 11.95
CA VAL A 32 -0.44 3.74 13.00
C VAL A 32 -0.15 4.72 14.13
N ARG A 33 -1.13 5.55 14.47
CA ARG A 33 -1.13 6.38 15.68
C ARG A 33 -2.02 5.72 16.74
N PRO A 34 -1.46 5.31 17.90
CA PRO A 34 -2.25 4.67 18.95
C PRO A 34 -3.28 5.60 19.59
N ALA A 35 -2.93 6.87 19.78
CA ALA A 35 -3.78 7.90 20.37
C ALA A 35 -3.37 9.31 19.88
N PRO A 36 -4.21 10.34 20.06
CA PRO A 36 -3.81 11.73 19.86
C PRO A 36 -2.54 12.08 20.66
N GLY A 37 -1.57 12.70 20.01
CA GLY A 37 -0.28 13.08 20.62
C GLY A 37 0.72 11.93 20.83
N ALA A 38 0.32 10.66 20.64
CA ALA A 38 1.22 9.53 20.77
C ALA A 38 2.17 9.41 19.56
N THR A 39 3.37 8.86 19.79
CA THR A 39 4.35 8.61 18.74
C THR A 39 3.81 7.63 17.70
N PRO A 40 3.79 7.99 16.39
CA PRO A 40 3.33 7.08 15.35
C PRO A 40 4.29 5.90 15.15
N ARG A 41 3.73 4.71 14.99
CA ARG A 41 4.45 3.50 14.54
C ARG A 41 4.40 3.44 13.02
N ARG A 42 5.48 3.02 12.38
CA ARG A 42 5.61 3.00 10.91
C ARG A 42 6.04 1.62 10.44
N ALA A 43 5.51 1.20 9.30
CA ALA A 43 5.89 -0.03 8.62
C ALA A 43 5.86 0.17 7.10
N THR A 44 6.56 -0.71 6.39
CA THR A 44 6.45 -0.85 4.94
C THR A 44 6.19 -2.30 4.59
N LEU A 45 5.50 -2.55 3.49
CA LEU A 45 5.23 -3.87 2.93
C LEU A 45 5.57 -3.86 1.45
N THR A 46 6.23 -4.90 0.96
CA THR A 46 6.46 -5.16 -0.46
C THR A 46 6.16 -6.63 -0.75
N CYS A 47 5.35 -6.89 -1.78
CA CYS A 47 4.93 -8.26 -2.12
C CYS A 47 5.49 -8.76 -3.45
N ASP A 48 6.20 -7.91 -4.20
CA ASP A 48 6.76 -8.27 -5.50
C ASP A 48 7.98 -9.19 -5.32
N GLY A 49 7.90 -10.40 -5.88
CA GLY A 49 8.90 -11.44 -5.63
C GLY A 49 8.67 -12.11 -4.28
N SER A 50 9.51 -11.78 -3.29
CA SER A 50 9.41 -12.35 -1.93
C SER A 50 8.76 -11.36 -0.96
N PRO A 51 7.71 -11.76 -0.22
CA PRO A 51 7.08 -10.91 0.79
C PRO A 51 8.07 -10.37 1.82
N ALA A 52 8.21 -9.05 1.89
CA ALA A 52 9.10 -8.39 2.83
C ALA A 52 8.38 -7.23 3.53
N ALA A 53 8.70 -7.02 4.79
CA ALA A 53 8.16 -5.93 5.58
C ALA A 53 9.23 -5.31 6.49
N THR A 54 9.00 -4.06 6.88
CA THR A 54 9.81 -3.36 7.89
C THR A 54 8.92 -2.79 8.99
N GLY A 55 9.52 -2.42 10.12
CA GLY A 55 8.80 -1.79 11.21
C GLY A 55 7.96 -2.81 11.98
N PHE A 56 6.68 -2.49 12.20
CA PHE A 56 5.83 -3.27 13.11
C PHE A 56 5.10 -4.47 12.47
N ILE A 57 5.15 -4.65 11.15
CA ILE A 57 4.52 -5.80 10.49
C ILE A 57 5.41 -7.02 10.74
N ALA A 58 4.94 -7.93 11.58
CA ALA A 58 5.70 -9.12 11.98
C ALA A 58 5.66 -10.25 10.95
N ASP A 59 4.54 -10.41 10.25
CA ASP A 59 4.34 -11.45 9.24
C ASP A 59 4.09 -10.82 7.86
N SER A 60 5.18 -10.67 7.09
CA SER A 60 5.11 -10.11 5.74
C SER A 60 4.28 -10.96 4.79
N ARG A 61 4.28 -12.29 4.97
CA ARG A 61 3.55 -13.20 4.10
C ARG A 61 2.05 -13.08 4.34
N ALA A 62 1.60 -13.12 5.59
CA ALA A 62 0.19 -12.92 5.92
C ALA A 62 -0.31 -11.53 5.49
N ALA A 63 0.51 -10.48 5.64
CA ALA A 63 0.17 -9.15 5.16
C ALA A 63 0.08 -9.08 3.62
N CYS A 64 0.96 -9.77 2.90
CA CYS A 64 0.85 -9.87 1.44
C CYS A 64 -0.36 -10.67 0.97
N ASP A 65 -0.65 -11.81 1.60
CA ASP A 65 -1.83 -12.62 1.28
C ASP A 65 -3.11 -11.83 1.55
N LEU A 66 -3.16 -11.04 2.63
CA LEU A 66 -4.27 -10.13 2.92
C LEU A 66 -4.51 -9.14 1.77
N VAL A 67 -3.48 -8.45 1.28
CA VAL A 67 -3.67 -7.38 0.29
C VAL A 67 -3.78 -7.89 -1.16
N THR A 68 -3.27 -9.10 -1.44
CA THR A 68 -3.22 -9.67 -2.80
C THR A 68 -4.23 -10.81 -3.05
N VAL A 69 -4.73 -11.48 -2.01
CA VAL A 69 -5.68 -12.61 -2.15
C VAL A 69 -7.05 -12.25 -1.59
N ASP A 70 -7.13 -11.64 -0.40
CA ASP A 70 -8.42 -11.29 0.21
C ASP A 70 -9.10 -10.15 -0.58
N ALA A 71 -10.20 -10.51 -1.26
CA ALA A 71 -10.93 -9.58 -2.10
C ALA A 71 -11.57 -8.43 -1.31
N LYS A 72 -12.00 -8.67 -0.06
CA LYS A 72 -12.63 -7.65 0.79
C LYS A 72 -11.59 -6.66 1.29
N ALA A 73 -10.46 -7.14 1.80
CA ALA A 73 -9.36 -6.30 2.23
C ALA A 73 -8.81 -5.45 1.08
N ARG A 74 -8.58 -6.07 -0.08
CA ARG A 74 -8.14 -5.36 -1.29
C ARG A 74 -9.17 -4.33 -1.76
N ALA A 75 -10.46 -4.67 -1.76
CA ALA A 75 -11.51 -3.71 -2.10
C ALA A 75 -11.51 -2.53 -1.13
N ARG A 76 -11.41 -2.79 0.18
CA ARG A 76 -11.39 -1.75 1.20
C ARG A 76 -10.18 -0.80 1.08
N LEU A 77 -9.00 -1.33 0.74
CA LEU A 77 -7.77 -0.55 0.58
C LEU A 77 -7.74 0.24 -0.74
N VAL A 78 -8.26 -0.32 -1.83
CA VAL A 78 -8.20 0.34 -3.15
C VAL A 78 -9.40 1.23 -3.43
N SER A 79 -10.59 0.79 -3.02
CA SER A 79 -11.87 1.49 -3.31
C SER A 79 -12.40 2.28 -2.12
N GLY A 80 -11.78 2.14 -0.94
CA GLY A 80 -12.26 2.78 0.28
C GLY A 80 -13.47 2.04 0.89
N ALA A 81 -14.08 2.68 1.89
CA ALA A 81 -15.33 2.20 2.48
C ALA A 81 -16.51 2.47 1.53
N PRO A 82 -17.54 1.61 1.51
CA PRO A 82 -18.75 1.85 0.73
C PRO A 82 -19.39 3.21 1.07
N ALA A 83 -19.80 3.95 0.04
CA ALA A 83 -20.59 5.16 0.23
C ALA A 83 -21.91 4.81 0.93
N HIS A 84 -22.29 5.58 1.93
CA HIS A 84 -23.55 5.44 2.68
C HIS A 84 -23.70 4.13 3.49
N GLN A 85 -22.59 3.51 3.88
CA GLN A 85 -22.64 2.37 4.82
C GLN A 85 -23.26 2.79 6.16
N VAL A 86 -24.25 2.03 6.64
CA VAL A 86 -24.82 2.22 7.98
C VAL A 86 -23.93 1.52 9.00
N CYS A 87 -23.45 2.28 9.99
CA CYS A 87 -22.51 1.82 11.01
C CYS A 87 -23.08 2.04 12.41
N THR A 88 -22.86 1.09 13.30
CA THR A 88 -23.20 1.25 14.73
C THR A 88 -22.28 2.30 15.36
N GLN A 89 -22.74 3.00 16.40
CA GLN A 89 -21.94 3.99 17.13
C GLN A 89 -20.99 3.33 18.17
N LEU A 90 -20.51 2.11 17.87
CA LEU A 90 -19.59 1.40 18.74
C LEU A 90 -18.19 1.99 18.63
N TYR A 91 -17.79 2.78 19.62
CA TYR A 91 -16.43 3.30 19.70
C TYR A 91 -15.46 2.19 20.10
N GLY A 92 -14.52 1.85 19.22
CA GLY A 92 -13.50 0.84 19.46
C GLY A 92 -12.24 1.40 20.13
N GLY A 93 -11.89 2.66 19.87
CA GLY A 93 -10.71 3.32 20.45
C GLY A 93 -10.12 4.43 19.57
N PRO A 94 -9.10 5.15 20.08
CA PRO A 94 -8.57 6.36 19.44
C PRO A 94 -7.59 6.07 18.29
N GLN A 95 -7.32 4.80 18.00
CA GLN A 95 -6.32 4.41 17.03
C GLN A 95 -6.72 4.87 15.63
N ARG A 96 -5.71 5.36 14.89
CA ARG A 96 -5.85 5.77 13.49
C ARG A 96 -4.70 5.20 12.67
N ALA A 97 -5.01 4.59 11.55
CA ALA A 97 -4.05 4.11 10.57
C ALA A 97 -4.16 4.90 9.27
N ASP A 98 -3.01 5.29 8.72
CA ASP A 98 -2.85 5.77 7.34
C ASP A 98 -2.16 4.67 6.53
N VAL A 99 -2.77 4.24 5.43
CA VAL A 99 -2.19 3.29 4.48
C VAL A 99 -2.06 3.97 3.14
N THR A 100 -0.84 4.07 2.62
CA THR A 100 -0.55 4.69 1.32
C THR A 100 0.32 3.78 0.46
N GLY A 101 0.23 3.92 -0.86
CA GLY A 101 1.09 3.21 -1.81
C GLY A 101 0.30 2.63 -2.98
N ARG A 102 0.59 1.39 -3.35
CA ARG A 102 -0.08 0.67 -4.44
C ARG A 102 -0.31 -0.80 -4.12
N ILE A 103 -1.40 -1.35 -4.64
CA ILE A 103 -1.68 -2.79 -4.68
C ILE A 103 -1.91 -3.18 -6.13
N THR A 104 -1.09 -4.09 -6.67
CA THR A 104 -1.17 -4.54 -8.07
C THR A 104 -1.25 -3.36 -9.05
N GLY A 105 -0.42 -2.34 -8.83
CA GLY A 105 -0.43 -1.12 -9.63
C GLY A 105 -1.63 -0.20 -9.43
N ARG A 106 -2.57 -0.46 -8.51
CA ARG A 106 -3.67 0.47 -8.17
C ARG A 106 -3.32 1.32 -6.95
N PRO A 107 -3.57 2.65 -6.99
CA PRO A 107 -3.23 3.53 -5.87
C PRO A 107 -4.03 3.17 -4.61
N VAL A 108 -3.38 3.37 -3.47
CA VAL A 108 -3.98 3.24 -2.14
C VAL A 108 -3.67 4.52 -1.38
N ASP A 109 -4.73 5.12 -0.85
CA ASP A 109 -4.66 6.20 0.14
C ASP A 109 -5.92 6.10 1.00
N VAL A 110 -5.81 5.38 2.12
CA VAL A 110 -6.94 5.13 3.00
C VAL A 110 -6.58 5.41 4.45
N THR A 111 -7.54 6.03 5.13
CA THR A 111 -7.54 6.14 6.58
C THR A 111 -8.46 5.07 7.16
N VAL A 112 -8.02 4.42 8.23
CA VAL A 112 -8.85 3.53 9.06
C VAL A 112 -8.85 4.08 10.47
N THR A 113 -10.03 4.33 11.03
CA THR A 113 -10.23 4.71 12.43
C THR A 113 -11.10 3.65 13.11
N ARG A 114 -11.10 3.64 14.44
CA ARG A 114 -11.98 2.76 15.23
C ARG A 114 -13.09 3.55 15.93
N ALA A 115 -13.61 4.57 15.24
CA ALA A 115 -14.58 5.50 15.79
C ALA A 115 -16.03 4.95 15.84
N ASP A 116 -16.32 3.97 15.00
CA ASP A 116 -17.64 3.33 14.88
C ASP A 116 -17.48 1.81 14.58
N GLY A 117 -18.60 1.10 14.50
CA GLY A 117 -18.61 -0.35 14.27
C GLY A 117 -18.03 -0.78 12.92
N CYS A 118 -18.11 0.06 11.88
CA CYS A 118 -17.50 -0.24 10.59
C CYS A 118 -15.98 -0.09 10.65
N GLY A 119 -15.50 0.97 11.31
CA GLY A 119 -14.08 1.18 11.54
C GLY A 119 -13.44 0.08 12.39
N VAL A 120 -14.17 -0.43 13.39
CA VAL A 120 -13.73 -1.62 14.16
C VAL A 120 -13.63 -2.84 13.26
N ALA A 121 -14.63 -3.10 12.41
CA ALA A 121 -14.62 -4.23 11.49
C ALA A 121 -13.49 -4.11 10.43
N ASP A 122 -13.27 -2.92 9.88
CA ASP A 122 -12.17 -2.62 8.97
C ASP A 122 -10.81 -2.91 9.62
N TRP A 123 -10.63 -2.50 10.88
CA TRP A 123 -9.38 -2.77 11.60
C TRP A 123 -9.16 -4.26 11.81
N SER A 124 -10.20 -5.00 12.19
CA SER A 124 -10.14 -6.46 12.34
C SER A 124 -9.81 -7.15 11.01
N LEU A 125 -10.44 -6.72 9.91
CA LEU A 125 -10.14 -7.22 8.56
C LEU A 125 -8.68 -6.97 8.18
N LEU A 126 -8.15 -5.79 8.52
CA LEU A 126 -6.81 -5.36 8.11
C LEU A 126 -5.72 -5.63 9.16
N GLN A 127 -6.02 -6.39 10.23
CA GLN A 127 -5.11 -6.59 11.36
C GLN A 127 -3.71 -7.12 10.96
N PRO A 128 -3.54 -8.06 10.00
CA PRO A 128 -2.20 -8.46 9.55
C PRO A 128 -1.34 -7.29 9.02
N LEU A 129 -1.98 -6.24 8.49
CA LEU A 129 -1.31 -5.04 7.99
C LEU A 129 -1.17 -3.95 9.07
N LEU A 130 -2.16 -3.80 9.94
CA LEU A 130 -2.24 -2.70 10.93
C LEU A 130 -1.68 -3.07 12.32
N GLY A 131 -1.57 -4.36 12.61
CA GLY A 131 -1.30 -4.87 13.95
C GLY A 131 -2.54 -4.89 14.85
N PRO A 132 -2.42 -5.48 16.05
CA PRO A 132 -3.52 -5.51 17.02
C PRO A 132 -3.92 -4.10 17.46
N PRO A 133 -5.20 -3.87 17.78
CA PRO A 133 -5.61 -2.63 18.43
C PRO A 133 -5.14 -2.64 19.89
N GLY A 134 -3.96 -2.07 20.16
CA GLY A 134 -3.35 -2.03 21.50
C GLY A 134 -2.00 -1.33 21.51
#